data_AF-A0A2V9IJ08-F1
#
_entry.id   AF-A0A2V9IJ08-F1
#
_cell.length_a   1.000
_cell.length_b   1.000
_cell.length_c   1.000
_cell.angle_alpha   90.00
_cell.angle_beta   90.00
_cell.angle_gamma   90.00
#
_symmetry.space_group_name_H-M   'P 1'
#
loop_
_entity.id
_entity.type
_entity.pdbx_description
1 polymer ?
#
loop_
_entity_poly.entity_id
_entity_poly.type
_entity_poly.pdbx_seq_one_letter_code
_entity_poly.pdbx_strand_id
1 'polypeptide(L)'
;MIRHPRDRPVWPHWPLLLLVILVVLSGCVRREGRNSDCQWPRTSELKESGANQRDLRADLEFAEELAIRYMDAHYGPSNPEAAAQAKNRCMGILLGEIGKKHGITAQEAFKFFGQRGAAVDLAMNLPFILFYALAADFLIRRLLGRYPPSEGWMTSIIMIILASVAFGTGGLMLGQQWSGLAESIRIGTRHLSNRGLRLPISKHPSEAFLFGVALFLSIAVLRYWGKRNAPVAG
;
A
#
# COMPACT_ATOMS: atom_id res chain seq x y z
N MET A 1 51.89 -8.77 17.36
CA MET A 1 50.71 -7.98 16.91
C MET A 1 49.68 -8.94 16.35
N ILE A 2 48.68 -9.31 17.14
CA ILE A 2 47.63 -10.25 16.74
C ILE A 2 46.46 -9.42 16.17
N ARG A 3 46.23 -9.48 14.86
CA ARG A 3 45.07 -8.85 14.22
C ARG A 3 43.84 -9.73 14.51
N HIS A 4 42.94 -9.24 15.36
CA HIS A 4 41.61 -9.83 15.45
C HIS A 4 40.86 -9.67 14.11
N PRO A 5 40.30 -10.75 13.54
CA PRO A 5 39.41 -10.63 12.40
C PRO A 5 38.15 -9.86 12.83
N ARG A 6 37.82 -8.80 12.09
CA ARG A 6 36.51 -8.16 12.19
C ARG A 6 35.48 -9.13 11.63
N ASP A 7 34.79 -9.84 12.50
CA ASP A 7 33.56 -10.54 12.14
C ASP A 7 32.61 -9.53 11.52
N ARG A 8 32.39 -9.66 10.20
CA ARG A 8 31.36 -8.87 9.54
C ARG A 8 30.03 -9.38 10.09
N PRO A 9 29.19 -8.51 10.69
CA PRO A 9 27.89 -8.94 11.17
C PRO A 9 27.10 -9.48 9.97
N VAL A 10 26.82 -10.78 9.98
CA VAL A 10 25.93 -11.42 9.00
C VAL A 10 24.54 -10.85 9.28
N TRP A 11 24.13 -9.87 8.48
CA TRP A 11 22.80 -9.28 8.62
C TRP A 11 21.77 -10.37 8.28
N PRO A 12 20.89 -10.74 9.23
CA PRO A 12 19.92 -11.81 8.98
C PRO A 12 19.01 -11.40 7.81
N HIS A 13 18.88 -12.27 6.82
CA HIS A 13 18.01 -12.05 5.64
C HIS A 13 16.52 -12.26 5.94
N TRP A 14 16.19 -12.69 7.17
CA TRP A 14 14.84 -12.95 7.65
C TRP A 14 13.83 -11.79 7.51
N PRO A 15 14.17 -10.51 7.77
CA PRO A 15 13.21 -9.41 7.63
C PRO A 15 12.84 -9.17 6.16
N LEU A 16 13.76 -9.41 5.22
CA LEU A 16 13.48 -9.32 3.79
C LEU A 16 12.50 -10.43 3.36
N LEU A 17 12.73 -11.66 3.85
CA LEU A 17 11.88 -12.82 3.57
C LEU A 17 10.47 -12.62 4.13
N LEU A 18 10.36 -12.10 5.35
CA LEU A 18 9.08 -11.84 6.01
C LEU A 18 8.28 -10.73 5.29
N LEU A 19 8.98 -9.72 4.78
CA LEU A 19 8.40 -8.63 4.00
C LEU A 19 7.86 -9.13 2.65
N VAL A 20 8.60 -10.02 1.97
CA VAL A 20 8.15 -10.69 0.75
C VAL A 20 6.93 -11.58 1.02
N ILE A 21 6.93 -12.35 2.12
CA ILE A 21 5.81 -13.20 2.51
C ILE A 21 4.56 -12.36 2.80
N LEU A 22 4.69 -11.24 3.50
CA LEU A 22 3.56 -10.33 3.77
C LEU A 22 2.95 -9.75 2.48
N VAL A 23 3.80 -9.41 1.49
CA VAL A 23 3.32 -8.94 0.19
C VAL A 23 2.59 -10.05 -0.57
N VAL A 24 3.14 -11.27 -0.58
CA VAL A 24 2.55 -12.43 -1.28
C VAL A 24 1.23 -12.88 -0.64
N LEU A 25 1.11 -12.80 0.69
CA LEU A 25 -0.10 -13.20 1.42
C LEU A 25 -1.23 -12.15 1.37
N SER A 26 -0.97 -10.93 0.88
CA SER A 26 -1.98 -9.85 0.88
C SER A 26 -3.10 -9.98 -0.18
N GLY A 27 -3.26 -11.17 -0.78
CA GLY A 27 -4.43 -11.56 -1.57
C GLY A 27 -4.30 -11.20 -3.05
N CYS A 28 -3.72 -12.11 -3.83
CA CYS A 28 -3.71 -11.98 -5.29
C CYS A 28 -5.15 -11.98 -5.83
N VAL A 29 -5.45 -11.03 -6.72
CA VAL A 29 -6.70 -11.08 -7.48
C VAL A 29 -6.64 -12.29 -8.41
N ARG A 30 -7.77 -13.00 -8.55
CA ARG A 30 -7.93 -14.11 -9.49
C ARG A 30 -7.33 -13.74 -10.86
N ARG A 31 -6.46 -14.62 -11.37
CA ARG A 31 -5.83 -14.48 -12.69
C ARG A 31 -6.50 -15.34 -13.76
N GLU A 32 -7.06 -16.46 -13.36
CA GLU A 32 -7.75 -17.39 -14.24
C GLU A 32 -9.06 -16.79 -14.76
N GLY A 33 -9.32 -16.95 -16.06
CA GLY A 33 -10.52 -16.44 -16.72
C GLY A 33 -10.42 -14.98 -17.18
N ARG A 34 -9.25 -14.34 -17.04
CA ARG A 34 -9.02 -13.00 -17.62
C ARG A 34 -9.11 -13.04 -19.13
N ASN A 35 -9.82 -12.06 -19.68
CA ASN A 35 -9.97 -11.86 -21.12
C ASN A 35 -10.05 -10.35 -21.42
N SER A 36 -9.91 -10.00 -22.68
CA SER A 36 -10.04 -8.63 -23.20
C SER A 36 -11.43 -8.34 -23.77
N ASP A 37 -12.37 -9.30 -23.70
CA ASP A 37 -13.59 -9.29 -24.52
C ASP A 37 -14.85 -8.99 -23.70
N CYS A 38 -14.66 -8.50 -22.47
CA CYS A 38 -15.73 -8.21 -21.52
C CYS A 38 -16.65 -9.42 -21.22
N GLN A 39 -16.07 -10.61 -21.09
CA GLN A 39 -16.84 -11.83 -20.81
C GLN A 39 -16.61 -12.30 -19.37
N TRP A 40 -17.68 -12.61 -18.65
CA TRP A 40 -17.55 -13.31 -17.37
C TRP A 40 -17.11 -14.75 -17.61
N PRO A 41 -16.05 -15.25 -16.96
CA PRO A 41 -15.58 -16.61 -17.19
C PRO A 41 -16.64 -17.61 -16.74
N ARG A 42 -16.97 -18.57 -17.61
CA ARG A 42 -17.84 -19.70 -17.25
C ARG A 42 -17.07 -20.59 -16.28
N THR A 43 -17.34 -20.45 -14.98
CA THR A 43 -16.83 -21.40 -13.98
C THR A 43 -17.67 -22.67 -14.04
N SER A 44 -17.02 -23.82 -14.20
CA SER A 44 -17.63 -25.15 -14.28
C SER A 44 -18.20 -25.66 -12.94
N GLU A 45 -18.09 -24.90 -11.85
CA GLU A 45 -18.68 -25.25 -10.56
C GLU A 45 -19.49 -24.06 -10.04
N LEU A 46 -20.81 -24.14 -10.20
CA LEU A 46 -21.76 -23.45 -9.32
C LEU A 46 -21.60 -24.06 -7.93
N LYS A 47 -20.59 -23.63 -7.17
CA LYS A 47 -20.66 -23.81 -5.72
C LYS A 47 -21.84 -22.95 -5.27
N GLU A 48 -22.89 -23.62 -4.80
CA GLU A 48 -23.90 -23.01 -3.92
C GLU A 48 -23.17 -22.40 -2.73
N SER A 49 -22.76 -21.16 -2.90
CA SER A 49 -22.07 -20.39 -1.90
C SER A 49 -23.07 -19.34 -1.49
N GLY A 50 -23.63 -19.49 -0.28
CA GLY A 50 -24.34 -18.38 0.36
C GLY A 50 -23.51 -17.11 0.19
N ALA A 51 -24.16 -16.00 -0.16
CA ALA A 51 -23.52 -14.75 -0.54
C ALA A 51 -22.59 -14.23 0.57
N ASN A 52 -21.34 -14.71 0.58
CA ASN A 52 -20.31 -14.21 1.47
C ASN A 52 -19.82 -12.88 0.89
N GLN A 53 -19.88 -11.83 1.68
CA GLN A 53 -19.46 -10.49 1.29
C GLN A 53 -18.02 -10.47 0.74
N ARG A 54 -17.15 -11.39 1.20
CA ARG A 54 -15.79 -11.54 0.69
C ARG A 54 -15.78 -11.99 -0.78
N ASP A 55 -16.62 -12.95 -1.15
CA ASP A 55 -16.65 -13.51 -2.51
C ASP A 55 -17.26 -12.53 -3.49
N LEU A 56 -18.30 -11.81 -3.07
CA LEU A 56 -18.87 -10.70 -3.86
C LEU A 56 -17.81 -9.62 -4.14
N ARG A 57 -17.04 -9.20 -3.12
CA ARG A 57 -15.95 -8.22 -3.32
C ARG A 57 -14.87 -8.72 -4.28
N ALA A 58 -14.47 -9.99 -4.15
CA ALA A 58 -13.47 -10.59 -5.04
C ALA A 58 -13.96 -10.63 -6.50
N ASP A 59 -15.24 -10.99 -6.72
CA ASP A 59 -15.87 -10.99 -8.04
C ASP A 59 -15.94 -9.56 -8.62
N LEU A 60 -16.29 -8.55 -7.81
CA LEU A 60 -16.32 -7.14 -8.22
C LEU A 60 -14.95 -6.59 -8.60
N GLU A 61 -13.90 -6.92 -7.82
CA GLU A 61 -12.52 -6.53 -8.14
C GLU A 61 -12.04 -7.17 -9.45
N PHE A 62 -12.45 -8.40 -9.72
CA PHE A 62 -12.16 -9.13 -10.94
C PHE A 62 -12.93 -8.57 -12.15
N ALA A 63 -14.21 -8.21 -12.00
CA ALA A 63 -14.98 -7.54 -13.04
C ALA A 63 -14.34 -6.21 -13.45
N GLU A 64 -13.86 -5.42 -12.50
CA GLU A 64 -13.17 -4.17 -12.83
C GLU A 64 -11.88 -4.42 -13.63
N GLU A 65 -11.11 -5.44 -13.26
CA GLU A 65 -9.90 -5.81 -14.01
C GLU A 65 -10.23 -6.20 -15.45
N LEU A 66 -11.31 -6.96 -15.68
CA LEU A 66 -11.79 -7.28 -17.03
C LEU A 66 -12.23 -6.03 -17.80
N ALA A 67 -12.95 -5.11 -17.15
CA ALA A 67 -13.40 -3.88 -17.79
C ALA A 67 -12.26 -2.93 -18.16
N ILE A 68 -11.22 -2.84 -17.32
CA ILE A 68 -10.00 -2.08 -17.63
C ILE A 68 -9.26 -2.73 -18.81
N ARG A 69 -9.12 -4.05 -18.83
CA ARG A 69 -8.47 -4.76 -19.96
C ARG A 69 -9.24 -4.58 -21.27
N TYR A 70 -10.57 -4.67 -21.23
CA TYR A 70 -11.42 -4.43 -22.39
C TYR A 70 -11.21 -3.01 -22.94
N MET A 71 -11.23 -2.00 -22.05
CA MET A 71 -10.97 -0.61 -22.38
C MET A 71 -9.58 -0.42 -22.99
N ASP A 72 -8.53 -0.94 -22.35
CA ASP A 72 -7.14 -0.79 -22.80
C ASP A 72 -6.90 -1.47 -24.15
N ALA A 73 -7.51 -2.64 -24.39
CA ALA A 73 -7.35 -3.39 -25.64
C ALA A 73 -8.05 -2.75 -26.84
N HIS A 74 -9.20 -2.10 -26.63
CA HIS A 74 -10.07 -1.65 -27.73
C HIS A 74 -10.06 -0.14 -27.99
N TYR A 75 -9.77 0.68 -26.97
CA TYR A 75 -9.89 2.14 -27.08
C TYR A 75 -8.58 2.87 -26.82
N GLY A 76 -7.70 2.30 -25.99
CA GLY A 76 -6.39 2.88 -25.67
C GLY A 76 -6.46 4.31 -25.09
N PRO A 77 -5.31 4.99 -24.96
CA PRO A 77 -5.24 6.32 -24.34
C PRO A 77 -5.66 7.47 -25.29
N SER A 78 -5.80 7.22 -26.59
CA SER A 78 -6.05 8.25 -27.60
C SER A 78 -7.48 8.82 -27.57
N ASN A 79 -8.45 8.10 -26.99
CA ASN A 79 -9.83 8.57 -26.87
C ASN A 79 -10.37 8.30 -25.45
N PRO A 80 -10.09 9.20 -24.48
CA PRO A 80 -10.41 8.97 -23.08
C PRO A 80 -11.93 8.88 -22.81
N GLU A 81 -12.74 9.58 -23.58
CA GLU A 81 -14.21 9.55 -23.42
C GLU A 81 -14.77 8.20 -23.90
N ALA A 82 -14.38 7.75 -25.09
CA ALA A 82 -14.80 6.44 -25.59
C ALA A 82 -14.29 5.30 -24.69
N ALA A 83 -13.05 5.41 -24.19
CA ALA A 83 -12.49 4.46 -23.23
C ALA A 83 -13.31 4.40 -21.93
N ALA A 84 -13.66 5.55 -21.35
CA ALA A 84 -14.49 5.61 -20.15
C ALA A 84 -15.89 5.02 -20.37
N GLN A 85 -16.54 5.34 -21.49
CA GLN A 85 -17.85 4.79 -21.85
C GLN A 85 -17.77 3.27 -22.05
N ALA A 86 -16.73 2.78 -22.72
CA ALA A 86 -16.49 1.36 -22.95
C ALA A 86 -16.29 0.58 -21.64
N LYS A 87 -15.47 1.11 -20.72
CA LYS A 87 -15.28 0.55 -19.38
C LYS A 87 -16.61 0.48 -18.64
N ASN A 88 -17.40 1.55 -18.62
CA ASN A 88 -18.67 1.60 -17.90
C ASN A 88 -19.71 0.63 -18.48
N ARG A 89 -19.79 0.53 -19.82
CA ARG A 89 -20.63 -0.46 -20.50
C ARG A 89 -20.22 -1.88 -20.12
N CYS A 90 -18.92 -2.16 -20.15
CA CYS A 90 -18.40 -3.47 -19.77
C CYS A 90 -18.70 -3.82 -18.31
N MET A 91 -18.47 -2.88 -17.39
CA MET A 91 -18.84 -3.03 -15.98
C MET A 91 -20.32 -3.36 -15.80
N GLY A 92 -21.23 -2.70 -16.54
CA GLY A 92 -22.66 -2.98 -16.46
C GLY A 92 -23.01 -4.43 -16.82
N ILE A 93 -22.38 -4.97 -17.88
CA ILE A 93 -22.56 -6.37 -18.30
C ILE A 93 -22.07 -7.32 -17.21
N LEU A 94 -20.85 -7.11 -16.71
CA LEU A 94 -20.22 -7.99 -15.70
C LEU A 94 -20.96 -7.95 -14.35
N LEU A 95 -21.46 -6.78 -13.93
CA LEU A 95 -22.28 -6.65 -12.72
C LEU A 95 -23.62 -7.39 -12.83
N GLY A 96 -24.20 -7.47 -14.03
CA GLY A 96 -25.39 -8.28 -14.29
C GLY A 96 -25.12 -9.78 -14.05
N GLU A 97 -23.98 -10.29 -14.53
CA GLU A 97 -23.59 -11.69 -14.32
C GLU A 97 -23.26 -11.99 -12.85
N ILE A 98 -22.55 -11.09 -12.17
CA ILE A 98 -22.30 -11.20 -10.72
C ILE A 98 -23.63 -11.18 -9.94
N GLY A 99 -24.56 -10.30 -10.32
CA GLY A 99 -25.87 -10.22 -9.70
C GLY A 99 -26.64 -11.53 -9.77
N LYS A 100 -26.69 -12.15 -10.96
CA LYS A 100 -27.29 -13.48 -11.16
C LYS A 100 -26.64 -14.55 -10.28
N LYS A 101 -25.31 -14.53 -10.14
CA LYS A 101 -24.54 -15.48 -9.33
C LYS A 101 -24.82 -15.34 -7.83
N HIS A 102 -24.94 -14.11 -7.33
CA HIS A 102 -25.10 -13.82 -5.89
C HIS A 102 -26.55 -13.58 -5.46
N GLY A 103 -27.51 -13.65 -6.39
CA GLY A 103 -28.92 -13.39 -6.10
C GLY A 103 -29.23 -11.92 -5.75
N ILE A 104 -28.44 -10.98 -6.26
CA ILE A 104 -28.58 -9.54 -6.03
C ILE A 104 -28.71 -8.77 -7.36
N THR A 105 -29.23 -7.55 -7.31
CA THR A 105 -29.27 -6.66 -8.48
C THR A 105 -27.88 -6.10 -8.81
N ALA A 106 -27.67 -5.71 -10.06
CA ALA A 106 -26.45 -5.00 -10.46
C ALA A 106 -26.25 -3.69 -9.69
N GLN A 107 -27.34 -3.01 -9.33
CA GLN A 107 -27.30 -1.78 -8.54
C GLN A 107 -26.85 -2.04 -7.09
N GLU A 108 -27.29 -3.14 -6.48
CA GLU A 108 -26.81 -3.57 -5.17
C GLU A 108 -25.34 -3.99 -5.22
N ALA A 109 -24.94 -4.76 -6.23
CA ALA A 109 -23.55 -5.13 -6.44
C ALA A 109 -22.65 -3.90 -6.59
N PHE A 110 -23.12 -2.88 -7.31
CA PHE A 110 -22.40 -1.60 -7.46
C PHE A 110 -22.20 -0.85 -6.13
N LYS A 111 -23.10 -0.96 -5.15
CA LYS A 111 -22.91 -0.33 -3.82
C LYS A 111 -21.70 -0.90 -3.07
N PHE A 112 -21.33 -2.14 -3.34
CA PHE A 112 -20.13 -2.77 -2.77
C PHE A 112 -18.86 -2.49 -3.59
N PHE A 113 -19.01 -1.90 -4.78
CA PHE A 113 -17.89 -1.60 -5.65
C PHE A 113 -16.94 -0.57 -5.02
N GLY A 114 -15.64 -0.85 -5.09
CA GLY A 114 -14.62 0.02 -4.50
C GLY A 114 -14.54 0.00 -2.97
N GLN A 115 -15.36 -0.79 -2.28
CA GLN A 115 -15.21 -1.04 -0.85
C GLN A 115 -14.08 -2.05 -0.61
N ARG A 116 -12.85 -1.54 -0.51
CA ARG A 116 -11.72 -2.35 -0.10
C ARG A 116 -11.75 -2.55 1.41
N GLY A 117 -11.40 -3.75 1.86
CA GLY A 117 -11.29 -4.03 3.29
C GLY A 117 -10.08 -3.33 3.90
N ALA A 118 -10.27 -2.58 4.98
CA ALA A 118 -9.19 -1.88 5.69
C ALA A 118 -8.04 -2.81 6.12
N ALA A 119 -8.33 -4.08 6.39
CA ALA A 119 -7.32 -5.10 6.70
C ALA A 119 -6.37 -5.36 5.53
N VAL A 120 -6.87 -5.37 4.29
CA VAL A 120 -6.04 -5.56 3.08
C VAL A 120 -5.16 -4.33 2.87
N ASP A 121 -5.73 -3.15 3.02
CA ASP A 121 -4.97 -1.90 2.93
C ASP A 121 -3.88 -1.81 3.99
N LEU A 122 -4.18 -2.18 5.24
CA LEU A 122 -3.19 -2.23 6.32
C LEU A 122 -2.10 -3.26 6.03
N ALA A 123 -2.46 -4.48 5.65
CA ALA A 123 -1.49 -5.53 5.33
C ALA A 123 -0.56 -5.12 4.17
N MET A 124 -1.09 -4.45 3.15
CA MET A 124 -0.32 -3.98 2.00
C MET A 124 0.65 -2.84 2.34
N ASN A 125 0.27 -1.95 3.27
CA ASN A 125 1.09 -0.79 3.64
C ASN A 125 2.01 -1.05 4.84
N LEU A 126 1.75 -2.09 5.65
CA LEU A 126 2.53 -2.43 6.83
C LEU A 126 4.03 -2.59 6.55
N PRO A 127 4.48 -3.29 5.47
CA PRO A 127 5.88 -3.32 5.07
C PRO A 127 6.55 -1.95 4.96
N PHE A 128 5.86 -0.99 4.34
CA PHE A 128 6.37 0.36 4.14
C PHE A 128 6.41 1.14 5.46
N ILE A 129 5.38 1.02 6.30
CA ILE A 129 5.34 1.66 7.62
C ILE A 129 6.51 1.17 8.49
N LEU A 130 6.79 -0.14 8.49
CA LEU A 130 7.93 -0.70 9.23
C LEU A 130 9.27 -0.18 8.70
N PHE A 131 9.43 -0.16 7.38
CA PHE A 131 10.64 0.38 6.76
C PHE A 131 10.84 1.87 7.08
N TYR A 132 9.78 2.67 6.98
CA TYR A 132 9.78 4.08 7.32
C TYR A 132 10.18 4.30 8.79
N ALA A 133 9.62 3.53 9.73
CA ALA A 133 9.94 3.63 11.14
C ALA A 133 11.41 3.30 11.44
N LEU A 134 11.96 2.26 10.81
CA LEU A 134 13.38 1.89 10.95
C LEU A 134 14.31 2.97 10.40
N ALA A 135 13.99 3.51 9.22
CA ALA A 135 14.77 4.59 8.61
C ALA A 135 14.69 5.88 9.42
N ALA A 136 13.51 6.21 9.98
CA ALA A 136 13.33 7.32 10.90
C ALA A 136 14.19 7.15 12.17
N ASP A 137 14.14 5.98 12.81
CA ASP A 137 14.95 5.67 14.00
C ASP A 137 16.44 5.84 13.73
N PHE A 138 16.93 5.32 12.60
CA PHE A 138 18.31 5.48 12.18
C PHE A 138 18.70 6.95 12.00
N LEU A 139 17.87 7.73 11.29
CA LEU A 139 18.13 9.16 11.06
C LEU A 139 18.13 9.94 12.39
N ILE A 140 17.18 9.67 13.27
CA ILE A 140 17.08 10.32 14.59
C ILE A 140 18.32 10.02 15.44
N ARG A 141 18.79 8.77 15.47
CA ARG A 141 20.04 8.43 16.19
C ARG A 141 21.24 9.20 15.63
N ARG A 142 21.33 9.33 14.31
CA ARG A 142 22.40 10.09 13.65
C ARG A 142 22.30 11.58 13.98
N LEU A 143 21.10 12.16 13.94
CA LEU A 143 20.86 13.57 14.28
C LEU A 143 21.22 13.85 15.74
N LEU A 144 20.71 13.05 16.67
CA LEU A 144 21.01 13.19 18.09
C LEU A 144 22.49 12.94 18.40
N GLY A 145 23.17 12.09 17.62
CA GLY A 145 24.62 11.89 17.69
C GLY A 145 25.41 13.14 17.31
N ARG A 146 24.96 13.87 16.28
CA ARG A 146 25.60 15.09 15.79
C ARG A 146 25.20 16.36 16.56
N TYR A 147 23.97 16.39 17.06
CA TYR A 147 23.39 17.49 17.83
C TYR A 147 22.88 16.89 19.15
N PRO A 148 23.77 16.67 20.13
CA PRO A 148 23.38 16.11 21.40
C PRO A 148 22.59 17.15 22.23
N PRO A 149 21.52 16.74 22.92
CA PRO A 149 20.72 17.66 23.75
C PRO A 149 21.50 18.40 24.84
N SER A 150 22.60 17.81 25.32
CA SER A 150 23.47 18.35 26.36
C SER A 150 24.27 19.58 25.92
N GLU A 151 24.60 19.69 24.64
CA GLU A 151 25.39 20.80 24.09
C GLU A 151 24.51 21.92 23.52
N GLY A 152 23.24 21.62 23.21
CA GLY A 152 22.30 22.57 22.62
C GLY A 152 20.93 21.96 22.35
N TRP A 153 20.05 21.98 23.34
CA TRP A 153 18.70 21.40 23.24
C TRP A 153 17.86 22.06 22.14
N MET A 154 17.99 23.38 21.94
CA MET A 154 17.26 24.11 20.89
C MET A 154 17.66 23.64 19.49
N THR A 155 18.96 23.54 19.20
CA THR A 155 19.47 23.06 17.91
C THR A 155 18.98 21.65 17.62
N SER A 156 18.99 20.78 18.64
CA SER A 156 18.49 19.41 18.53
C SER A 156 17.01 19.38 18.12
N ILE A 157 16.17 20.18 18.79
CA ILE A 157 14.73 20.25 18.48
C ILE A 157 14.49 20.81 17.08
N ILE A 158 15.16 21.92 16.72
CA ILE A 158 15.01 22.53 15.39
C ILE A 158 15.36 21.52 14.30
N MET A 159 16.48 20.81 14.44
CA MET A 159 16.89 19.80 13.45
C MET A 159 15.92 18.62 13.38
N ILE A 160 15.34 18.19 14.51
CA ILE A 160 14.30 17.15 14.52
C ILE A 160 13.04 17.60 13.80
N ILE A 161 12.58 18.84 14.04
CA ILE A 161 11.37 19.39 13.39
C ILE A 161 11.61 19.47 11.87
N LEU A 162 12.72 20.08 11.44
CA LEU A 162 13.06 20.19 10.02
C LEU A 162 13.18 18.81 9.35
N ALA A 163 13.86 17.87 10.01
CA ALA A 163 13.99 16.51 9.51
C ALA A 163 12.63 15.80 9.44
N SER A 164 11.73 16.01 10.40
CA SER A 164 10.40 15.38 10.40
C SER A 164 9.55 15.82 9.21
N VAL A 165 9.62 17.10 8.82
CA VAL A 165 8.91 17.63 7.65
C VAL A 165 9.51 17.03 6.38
N ALA A 166 10.84 17.10 6.22
CA ALA A 166 11.52 16.56 5.04
C ALA A 166 11.29 15.05 4.88
N PHE A 167 11.42 14.30 5.99
CA PHE A 167 11.23 12.85 6.00
C PHE A 167 9.76 12.47 5.81
N GLY A 168 8.82 13.24 6.35
CA GLY A 168 7.38 13.08 6.12
C GLY A 168 7.02 13.31 4.65
N THR A 169 7.55 14.34 4.00
CA THR A 169 7.33 14.60 2.56
C THR A 169 7.92 13.48 1.71
N GLY A 170 9.19 13.11 1.94
CA GLY A 170 9.82 11.99 1.22
C GLY A 170 9.09 10.66 1.44
N GLY A 171 8.65 10.41 2.68
CA GLY A 171 7.84 9.25 3.05
C GLY A 171 6.49 9.21 2.33
N LEU A 172 5.79 10.35 2.21
CA LEU A 172 4.54 10.42 1.45
C LEU A 172 4.78 10.04 -0.02
N MET A 173 5.78 10.65 -0.66
CA MET A 173 6.08 10.37 -2.07
C MET A 173 6.45 8.90 -2.30
N LEU A 174 7.34 8.35 -1.47
CA LEU A 174 7.72 6.94 -1.55
C LEU A 174 6.57 6.00 -1.21
N GLY A 175 5.70 6.39 -0.26
CA GLY A 175 4.52 5.63 0.12
C GLY A 175 3.52 5.52 -1.02
N GLN A 176 3.29 6.61 -1.77
CA GLN A 176 2.45 6.58 -2.97
C GLN A 176 3.02 5.62 -4.04
N GLN A 177 4.34 5.64 -4.27
CA GLN A 177 4.99 4.71 -5.19
C GLN A 177 4.88 3.26 -4.70
N TRP A 178 5.07 3.03 -3.39
CA TRP A 178 4.91 1.71 -2.78
C TRP A 178 3.49 1.18 -2.94
N SER A 179 2.46 1.95 -2.58
CA SER A 179 1.07 1.51 -2.69
C SER A 179 0.70 1.18 -4.14
N GLY A 180 1.18 1.97 -5.11
CA GLY A 180 1.01 1.68 -6.53
C GLY A 180 1.68 0.37 -6.93
N LEU A 181 2.96 0.19 -6.59
CA LEU A 181 3.69 -1.04 -6.88
C LEU A 181 3.04 -2.28 -6.25
N ALA A 182 2.69 -2.19 -4.97
CA ALA A 182 2.06 -3.29 -4.23
C ALA A 182 0.71 -3.69 -4.85
N GLU A 183 -0.11 -2.70 -5.24
CA GLU A 183 -1.38 -2.95 -5.91
C GLU A 183 -1.18 -3.56 -7.31
N SER A 184 -0.19 -3.08 -8.07
CA SER A 184 0.17 -3.65 -9.37
C SER A 184 0.61 -5.11 -9.26
N ILE A 185 1.37 -5.47 -8.23
CA ILE A 185 1.77 -6.86 -7.96
C ILE A 185 0.54 -7.70 -7.59
N ARG A 186 -0.31 -7.19 -6.69
CA ARG A 186 -1.53 -7.86 -6.19
C ARG A 186 -2.48 -8.23 -7.33
N ILE A 187 -2.71 -7.29 -8.24
CA ILE A 187 -3.59 -7.50 -9.40
C ILE A 187 -2.83 -8.24 -10.51
N GLY A 188 -1.53 -8.06 -10.63
CA GLY A 188 -0.75 -8.56 -11.77
C GLY A 188 -0.98 -7.72 -13.05
N THR A 189 -1.12 -6.41 -12.90
CA THR A 189 -1.19 -5.44 -14.01
C THR A 189 -0.32 -4.22 -13.68
N ARG A 190 0.32 -3.65 -14.71
CA ARG A 190 1.11 -2.42 -14.57
C ARG A 190 0.27 -1.15 -14.71
N HIS A 191 -0.97 -1.26 -15.20
CA HIS A 191 -1.88 -0.15 -15.41
C HIS A 191 -2.99 -0.16 -14.35
N LEU A 192 -2.88 0.73 -13.35
CA LEU A 192 -3.88 0.85 -12.29
C LEU A 192 -5.07 1.74 -12.65
N SER A 193 -4.98 2.55 -13.71
CA SER A 193 -6.02 3.53 -14.09
C SER A 193 -6.50 4.32 -12.84
N ASN A 194 -7.80 4.59 -12.71
CA ASN A 194 -8.41 5.26 -11.57
C ASN A 194 -8.33 4.45 -10.25
N ARG A 195 -7.88 3.19 -10.27
CA ARG A 195 -7.67 2.41 -9.04
C ARG A 195 -6.53 2.98 -8.20
N GLY A 196 -5.52 3.58 -8.83
CA GLY A 196 -4.43 4.26 -8.10
C GLY A 196 -4.94 5.39 -7.19
N LEU A 197 -5.95 6.14 -7.64
CA LEU A 197 -6.53 7.24 -6.86
C LEU A 197 -7.36 6.78 -5.65
N ARG A 198 -7.74 5.51 -5.60
CA ARG A 198 -8.49 4.92 -4.47
C ARG A 198 -7.60 4.31 -3.40
N LEU A 199 -6.29 4.25 -3.63
CA LEU A 199 -5.34 3.75 -2.63
C LEU A 199 -5.32 4.68 -1.42
N PRO A 200 -5.24 4.16 -0.18
CA PRO A 200 -5.37 4.98 1.03
C PRO A 200 -4.45 6.20 1.06
N ILE A 201 -3.16 6.03 0.74
CA ILE A 201 -2.17 7.11 0.74
C ILE A 201 -2.47 8.16 -0.34
N SER A 202 -2.97 7.73 -1.50
CA SER A 202 -3.34 8.63 -2.60
C SER A 202 -4.66 9.35 -2.35
N LYS A 203 -5.60 8.69 -1.69
CA LYS A 203 -6.92 9.25 -1.34
C LYS A 203 -6.83 10.26 -0.20
N HIS A 204 -5.93 10.01 0.76
CA HIS A 204 -5.78 10.77 2.00
C HIS A 204 -4.32 11.24 2.19
N PRO A 205 -3.78 12.07 1.26
CA PRO A 205 -2.35 12.41 1.26
C PRO A 205 -1.97 13.28 2.47
N SER A 206 -2.87 14.16 2.92
CA SER A 206 -2.66 15.00 4.10
C SER A 206 -2.63 14.18 5.38
N GLU A 207 -3.55 13.23 5.55
CA GLU A 207 -3.60 12.36 6.72
C GLU A 207 -2.38 11.45 6.75
N ALA A 208 -1.96 10.92 5.59
CA ALA A 208 -0.75 10.11 5.47
C ALA A 208 0.52 10.90 5.81
N PHE A 209 0.63 12.16 5.37
CA PHE A 209 1.74 13.04 5.73
C PHE A 209 1.77 13.30 7.24
N LEU A 210 0.64 13.69 7.83
CA LEU A 210 0.53 13.96 9.27
C LEU A 210 0.86 12.71 10.09
N PHE A 211 0.39 11.54 9.68
CA PHE A 211 0.74 10.27 10.31
C PHE A 211 2.25 10.01 10.25
N GLY A 212 2.89 10.22 9.10
CA GLY A 212 4.34 10.05 8.94
C GLY A 212 5.15 11.00 9.83
N VAL A 213 4.75 12.27 9.91
CA VAL A 213 5.37 13.27 10.80
C VAL A 213 5.18 12.88 12.26
N ALA A 214 3.95 12.53 12.66
CA ALA A 214 3.65 12.12 14.02
C ALA A 214 4.47 10.89 14.44
N LEU A 215 4.54 9.87 13.60
CA LEU A 215 5.34 8.67 13.84
C LEU A 215 6.83 9.01 14.00
N PHE A 216 7.38 9.87 13.14
CA PHE A 216 8.76 10.34 13.24
C PHE A 216 9.02 11.05 14.58
N LEU A 217 8.14 11.98 14.95
CA LEU A 217 8.25 12.74 16.19
C LEU A 217 8.10 11.85 17.43
N SER A 218 7.22 10.85 17.41
CA SER A 218 7.09 9.88 18.50
C SER A 218 8.39 9.11 18.73
N ILE A 219 9.03 8.63 17.64
CA ILE A 219 10.34 7.96 17.74
C ILE A 219 11.39 8.95 18.27
N ALA A 220 11.36 10.20 17.81
CA ALA A 220 12.30 11.23 18.23
C ALA A 220 12.19 11.53 19.72
N VAL A 221 10.96 11.68 20.25
CA VAL A 221 10.70 11.92 21.67
C VAL A 221 11.25 10.77 22.52
N LEU A 222 10.94 9.51 22.16
CA LEU A 222 11.42 8.33 22.88
C LEU A 222 12.95 8.29 22.93
N ARG A 223 13.62 8.58 21.81
CA ARG A 223 15.09 8.60 21.73
C ARG A 223 15.71 9.79 22.45
N TYR A 224 15.10 10.97 22.33
CA TYR A 224 15.56 12.19 22.98
C TYR A 224 15.53 12.03 24.50
N TRP A 225 14.43 11.48 25.04
CA TRP A 225 14.30 11.18 26.47
C TRP A 225 15.32 10.17 26.94
N GLY A 226 15.48 9.06 26.20
CA GLY A 226 16.49 8.05 26.53
C GLY A 226 17.91 8.62 26.55
N LYS A 227 18.25 9.54 25.65
CA LYS A 227 19.57 10.17 25.60
C LYS A 227 19.78 11.25 26.66
N ARG A 228 18.74 12.01 27.00
CA ARG A 228 18.79 13.05 28.04
C ARG A 228 19.00 12.47 29.44
N ASN A 229 18.42 11.30 29.70
CA ASN A 229 18.46 10.64 31.02
C ASN A 229 19.63 9.65 31.17
N ALA A 230 20.48 9.50 30.15
CA ALA A 230 21.65 8.63 30.25
C ALA A 230 22.66 9.22 31.23
N PRO A 231 23.20 8.43 32.18
CA PRO A 231 24.23 8.91 33.10
C PRO A 231 25.46 9.36 32.31
N VAL A 232 26.02 10.51 32.68
CA VAL A 232 27.29 10.99 32.13
C VAL A 232 28.36 10.01 32.61
N ALA A 233 28.94 9.24 31.69
CA ALA A 233 30.12 8.43 31.99
C ALA A 233 31.24 9.41 32.34
N GLY A 234 31.55 9.50 33.64
CA GLY A 234 32.66 10.29 34.18
C GLY A 234 34.01 9.68 33.87
#